data_AF-A0A6J1G0U5-F1
#
_entry.id   AF-A0A6J1G0U5-F1
#
_cell.length_a   1.000
_cell.length_b   1.000
_cell.length_c   1.000
_cell.angle_alpha   90.00
_cell.angle_beta   90.00
_cell.angle_gamma   90.00
#
_symmetry.space_group_name_H-M   'P 1'
#
loop_
_entity.id
_entity.type
_entity.pdbx_description
1 polymer ?
#
loop_
_entity_poly.entity_id
_entity_poly.type
_entity_poly.pdbx_seq_one_letter_code
_entity_poly.pdbx_strand_id
1 'polypeptide(L)'
;MAQEMVVRYSALSNCESYFERIQSTKKLPKPLQETLNHAFSRIPVSSFSGVPGGKVIEIPADTTIADAVKILSECKILSAPVTNPNAREDMSWRDRYLGIVDYSAIILWVLESAELAAAVLSAGSATAVGVGAGAVGAIGAMALGATGPVAVAGIAAAAVGAAVAGGVAVDKGIGKDAPTAADCLGDDFYKVLLQEEPFKSTTVELILKSYRWVPFLPVTQNNSMLCILLLLSKYRLRNVPVIESGKPGLKNYITQSAIVQGLERCRGRDWFDCIAARPISDLGLPFMSCHDVISIQSEELILEAFKKMRDNHIGGLPVVEGPRKRIVGNISIRDIRYLLLTPELFSNFRKLTVMDFIKIVVTLPEDVGRLAPPFTCRLESTLGSVINSLASKSVHRIYVVAGDEEVVGVITLRDVISCFIFEPPNYLINHFGFSAEEMLNESQL
;
A
#
# COMPACT_ATOMS: atom_id res chain seq x y z
N MET A 1 -14.01 1.23 -22.96
CA MET A 1 -14.30 2.66 -23.25
C MET A 1 -15.44 3.24 -22.39
N ALA A 2 -16.72 2.90 -22.61
CA ALA A 2 -17.82 3.52 -21.84
C ALA A 2 -17.79 3.18 -20.33
N GLN A 3 -17.57 1.91 -19.98
CA GLN A 3 -17.46 1.46 -18.58
C GLN A 3 -16.28 2.11 -17.84
N GLU A 4 -15.17 2.30 -18.55
CA GLU A 4 -13.91 2.85 -18.03
C GLU A 4 -14.02 4.36 -17.78
N MET A 5 -14.68 5.10 -18.68
CA MET A 5 -15.01 6.52 -18.48
C MET A 5 -15.95 6.75 -17.28
N VAL A 6 -16.92 5.87 -17.07
CA VAL A 6 -17.85 5.95 -15.93
C VAL A 6 -17.12 5.76 -14.60
N VAL A 7 -16.17 4.82 -14.52
CA VAL A 7 -15.41 4.58 -13.30
C VAL A 7 -14.46 5.77 -13.00
N ARG A 8 -13.79 6.33 -14.01
CA ARG A 8 -12.93 7.53 -13.88
C ARG A 8 -13.68 8.74 -13.31
N TYR A 9 -14.89 9.02 -13.82
CA TYR A 9 -15.72 10.13 -13.34
C TYR A 9 -16.19 9.92 -11.90
N SER A 10 -16.48 8.67 -11.51
CA SER A 10 -16.91 8.33 -10.15
C SER A 10 -15.82 8.52 -9.08
N ALA A 11 -14.55 8.27 -9.42
CA ALA A 11 -13.44 8.37 -8.48
C ALA A 11 -13.09 9.83 -8.14
N LEU A 12 -13.13 10.72 -9.13
CA LEU A 12 -12.92 12.16 -8.91
C LEU A 12 -14.11 12.79 -8.16
N SER A 13 -15.34 12.39 -8.50
CA SER A 13 -16.54 12.75 -7.74
C SER A 13 -16.42 12.31 -6.27
N ASN A 14 -15.81 11.15 -6.00
CA ASN A 14 -15.52 10.68 -4.64
C ASN A 14 -14.43 11.50 -3.93
N CYS A 15 -13.42 12.02 -4.63
CA CYS A 15 -12.41 12.89 -4.04
C CYS A 15 -12.95 14.29 -3.73
N GLU A 16 -13.71 14.88 -4.66
CA GLU A 16 -14.39 16.16 -4.45
C GLU A 16 -15.38 16.07 -3.29
N SER A 17 -16.32 15.12 -3.33
CA SER A 17 -17.31 14.96 -2.27
C SER A 17 -16.68 14.68 -0.90
N TYR A 18 -15.58 13.90 -0.85
CA TYR A 18 -14.80 13.70 0.37
C TYR A 18 -14.19 15.02 0.85
N PHE A 19 -13.56 15.79 -0.02
CA PHE A 19 -12.90 17.04 0.38
C PHE A 19 -13.91 18.14 0.76
N GLU A 20 -15.04 18.25 0.07
CA GLU A 20 -16.14 19.14 0.43
C GLU A 20 -16.75 18.79 1.79
N ARG A 21 -16.92 17.49 2.09
CA ARG A 21 -17.34 17.02 3.42
C ARG A 21 -16.34 17.45 4.50
N ILE A 22 -15.04 17.38 4.22
CA ILE A 22 -14.01 17.85 5.15
C ILE A 22 -14.14 19.35 5.39
N GLN A 23 -14.20 20.14 4.31
CA GLN A 23 -14.23 21.59 4.44
C GLN A 23 -15.51 22.09 5.13
N SER A 24 -16.66 21.42 4.93
CA SER A 24 -17.92 21.78 5.57
C SER A 24 -18.00 21.41 7.06
N THR A 25 -17.27 20.38 7.50
CA THR A 25 -17.27 19.92 8.91
C THR A 25 -16.22 20.60 9.78
N LYS A 26 -15.22 21.22 9.14
CA LYS A 26 -14.07 21.88 9.78
C LYS A 26 -14.46 23.22 10.41
N LYS A 27 -14.50 23.30 11.74
CA LYS A 27 -14.78 24.53 12.49
C LYS A 27 -13.55 25.43 12.66
N LEU A 28 -12.82 25.69 11.56
CA LEU A 28 -11.70 26.65 11.54
C LEU A 28 -12.12 27.99 10.93
N PRO A 29 -11.75 29.14 11.52
CA PRO A 29 -12.01 30.44 10.92
C PRO A 29 -11.42 30.54 9.52
N LYS A 30 -12.24 30.92 8.53
CA LYS A 30 -11.81 31.06 7.13
C LYS A 30 -10.55 31.92 6.95
N PRO A 31 -10.38 33.08 7.63
CA PRO A 31 -9.16 33.89 7.51
C PRO A 31 -7.88 33.16 7.95
N LEU A 32 -7.97 32.30 8.97
CA LEU A 32 -6.83 31.48 9.41
C LEU A 32 -6.46 30.46 8.33
N GLN A 33 -7.45 29.81 7.73
CA GLN A 33 -7.25 28.85 6.65
C GLN A 33 -6.61 29.52 5.42
N GLU A 34 -7.11 30.70 5.02
CA GLU A 34 -6.55 31.50 3.90
C GLU A 34 -5.11 31.91 4.16
N THR A 35 -4.81 32.38 5.37
CA THR A 35 -3.44 32.75 5.77
C THR A 35 -2.48 31.57 5.69
N LEU A 36 -2.91 30.38 6.15
CA LEU A 36 -2.10 29.16 6.09
C LEU A 36 -1.88 28.68 4.65
N ASN A 37 -2.93 28.65 3.84
CA ASN A 37 -2.82 28.30 2.43
C ASN A 37 -1.85 29.24 1.70
N HIS A 38 -1.94 30.54 1.94
CA HIS A 38 -1.02 31.53 1.36
C HIS A 38 0.42 31.35 1.87
N ALA A 39 0.61 30.96 3.13
CA ALA A 39 1.94 30.64 3.64
C ALA A 39 2.51 29.39 2.94
N PHE A 40 1.74 28.29 2.87
CA PHE A 40 2.16 27.07 2.20
C PHE A 40 2.37 27.24 0.69
N SER A 41 1.67 28.16 0.04
CA SER A 41 1.87 28.45 -1.38
C SER A 41 3.21 29.16 -1.67
N ARG A 42 3.83 29.77 -0.65
CA ARG A 42 5.11 30.50 -0.77
C ARG A 42 6.33 29.66 -0.37
N ILE A 43 6.14 28.51 0.26
CA ILE A 43 7.23 27.60 0.62
C ILE A 43 7.53 26.70 -0.58
N PRO A 44 8.72 26.75 -1.17
CA PRO A 44 9.05 25.90 -2.31
C PRO A 44 9.34 24.46 -1.88
N VAL A 45 9.11 23.50 -2.78
CA VAL A 45 9.41 22.08 -2.58
C VAL A 45 10.91 21.85 -2.30
N SER A 46 11.79 22.72 -2.78
CA SER A 46 13.22 22.69 -2.45
C SER A 46 13.54 22.82 -0.95
N SER A 47 12.61 23.32 -0.13
CA SER A 47 12.78 23.42 1.33
C SER A 47 12.60 22.08 2.06
N PHE A 48 12.09 21.04 1.39
CA PHE A 48 11.98 19.71 1.97
C PHE A 48 13.35 19.04 2.09
N SER A 49 13.57 18.34 3.20
CA SER A 49 14.75 17.48 3.34
C SER A 49 14.78 16.43 2.24
N GLY A 50 15.98 16.16 1.70
CA GLY A 50 16.19 15.08 0.74
C GLY A 50 15.93 13.70 1.36
N VAL A 51 15.93 12.67 0.51
CA VAL A 51 15.88 11.28 0.98
C VAL A 51 17.12 10.94 1.82
N PRO A 52 17.01 10.13 2.88
CA PRO A 52 18.13 9.84 3.79
C PRO A 52 19.39 9.29 3.10
N GLY A 53 19.22 8.51 2.03
CA GLY A 53 20.32 7.94 1.23
C GLY A 53 20.88 8.86 0.15
N GLY A 54 20.45 10.13 0.08
CA GLY A 54 20.90 11.11 -0.92
C GLY A 54 20.42 10.89 -2.35
N LYS A 55 19.99 9.67 -2.71
CA LYS A 55 19.42 9.31 -4.00
C LYS A 55 18.15 8.47 -3.82
N VAL A 56 17.17 8.67 -4.70
CA VAL A 56 15.99 7.81 -4.78
C VAL A 56 16.40 6.49 -5.44
N ILE A 57 16.04 5.37 -4.81
CA ILE A 57 16.23 4.04 -5.38
C ILE A 57 15.14 3.82 -6.44
N GLU A 58 15.55 3.51 -7.66
CA GLU A 58 14.70 3.28 -8.83
C GLU A 58 14.83 1.81 -9.25
N ILE A 59 13.74 1.18 -9.69
CA ILE A 59 13.73 -0.22 -10.15
C ILE A 59 13.40 -0.25 -11.66
N PRO A 60 14.26 -0.81 -12.52
CA PRO A 60 13.94 -1.02 -13.94
C PRO A 60 12.74 -1.95 -14.16
N ALA A 61 11.89 -1.66 -15.15
CA ALA A 61 10.66 -2.42 -15.39
C ALA A 61 10.88 -3.88 -15.82
N ASP A 62 12.02 -4.19 -16.42
CA ASP A 62 12.48 -5.53 -16.81
C ASP A 62 13.09 -6.33 -15.64
N THR A 63 13.24 -5.71 -14.47
CA THR A 63 13.66 -6.40 -13.24
C THR A 63 12.64 -7.47 -12.87
N THR A 64 13.12 -8.64 -12.45
CA THR A 64 12.27 -9.74 -11.97
C THR A 64 11.57 -9.34 -10.65
N ILE A 65 10.42 -9.96 -10.35
CA ILE A 65 9.76 -9.74 -9.05
C ILE A 65 10.71 -10.11 -7.90
N ALA A 66 11.42 -11.23 -8.03
CA ALA A 66 12.42 -11.67 -7.07
C ALA A 66 13.47 -10.61 -6.76
N ASP A 67 14.10 -10.06 -7.80
CA ASP A 67 15.12 -9.03 -7.63
C ASP A 67 14.52 -7.73 -7.09
N ALA A 68 13.28 -7.38 -7.48
CA ALA A 68 12.59 -6.22 -6.94
C ALA A 68 12.33 -6.34 -5.43
N VAL A 69 11.84 -7.49 -4.95
CA VAL A 69 11.64 -7.78 -3.52
C VAL A 69 12.96 -7.69 -2.76
N LYS A 70 14.05 -8.23 -3.35
CA LYS A 70 15.40 -8.15 -2.80
C LYS A 70 15.90 -6.71 -2.68
N ILE A 71 15.76 -5.89 -3.73
CA ILE A 71 16.12 -4.47 -3.70
C ILE A 71 15.36 -3.74 -2.60
N LEU A 72 14.04 -3.94 -2.51
CA LEU A 72 13.21 -3.29 -1.48
C LEU A 72 13.67 -3.67 -0.07
N SER A 73 13.98 -4.95 0.16
CA SER A 73 14.41 -5.49 1.45
C SER A 73 15.79 -4.97 1.85
N GLU A 74 16.79 -5.12 0.99
CA GLU A 74 18.18 -4.71 1.24
C GLU A 74 18.28 -3.18 1.43
N CYS A 75 17.51 -2.41 0.68
CA CYS A 75 17.46 -0.96 0.80
C CYS A 75 16.55 -0.47 1.95
N LYS A 76 15.85 -1.38 2.65
CA LYS A 76 14.89 -1.08 3.73
C LYS A 76 13.83 -0.06 3.32
N ILE A 77 13.32 -0.19 2.10
CA ILE A 77 12.25 0.65 1.55
C ILE A 77 11.01 -0.19 1.24
N LEU A 78 9.84 0.45 1.27
CA LEU A 78 8.56 -0.24 1.05
C LEU A 78 8.04 -0.14 -0.38
N SER A 79 8.56 0.82 -1.14
CA SER A 79 8.13 1.13 -2.50
C SER A 79 9.24 1.84 -3.26
N ALA A 80 9.29 1.67 -4.58
CA ALA A 80 10.22 2.35 -5.46
C ALA A 80 9.55 2.81 -6.76
N PRO A 81 9.94 3.96 -7.33
CA PRO A 81 9.63 4.33 -8.71
C PRO A 81 10.15 3.28 -9.69
N VAL A 82 9.37 3.00 -10.73
CA VAL A 82 9.74 2.07 -11.80
C VAL A 82 10.16 2.83 -13.04
N THR A 83 11.33 2.50 -13.57
CA THR A 83 11.89 3.13 -14.76
C THR A 83 11.74 2.28 -16.01
N ASN A 84 11.54 2.92 -17.15
CA ASN A 84 11.58 2.30 -18.45
C ASN A 84 13.05 2.00 -18.81
N PRO A 85 13.46 0.73 -18.98
CA PRO A 85 14.85 0.36 -19.27
C PRO A 85 15.33 0.88 -20.63
N ASN A 86 14.41 1.18 -21.55
CA ASN A 86 14.71 1.71 -22.87
C ASN A 86 14.75 3.24 -22.91
N ALA A 87 14.53 3.92 -21.78
CA ALA A 87 14.52 5.37 -21.74
C ALA A 87 15.93 5.95 -21.88
N ARG A 88 16.12 6.87 -22.83
CA ARG A 88 17.36 7.65 -22.98
C ARG A 88 17.42 8.75 -21.92
N GLU A 89 18.64 9.22 -21.63
CA GLU A 89 18.87 10.23 -20.58
C GLU A 89 18.22 11.60 -20.85
N ASP A 90 17.93 11.91 -22.11
CA ASP A 90 17.28 13.14 -22.57
C ASP A 90 15.75 13.06 -22.64
N MET A 91 15.17 11.88 -22.42
CA MET A 91 13.72 11.68 -22.49
C MET A 91 12.98 12.41 -21.36
N SER A 92 11.72 12.74 -21.62
CA SER A 92 10.86 13.35 -20.61
C SER A 92 10.64 12.39 -19.44
N TRP A 93 10.31 12.94 -18.26
CA TRP A 93 9.98 12.11 -17.10
C TRP A 93 8.81 11.15 -17.38
N ARG A 94 7.89 11.50 -18.30
CA ARG A 94 6.73 10.67 -18.67
C ARG A 94 7.14 9.38 -19.35
N ASP A 95 8.18 9.43 -20.18
CA ASP A 95 8.67 8.27 -20.90
C ASP A 95 9.64 7.44 -20.05
N ARG A 96 10.26 8.09 -19.06
CA ARG A 96 11.23 7.48 -18.14
C ARG A 96 10.56 6.71 -17.00
N TYR A 97 9.50 7.23 -16.39
CA TYR A 97 8.86 6.59 -15.23
C TYR A 97 7.50 6.01 -15.58
N LEU A 98 7.35 4.71 -15.33
CA LEU A 98 6.14 3.97 -15.68
C LEU A 98 5.13 3.90 -14.53
N GLY A 99 5.59 4.09 -13.29
CA GLY A 99 4.75 4.00 -12.10
C GLY A 99 5.58 3.79 -10.83
N ILE A 100 4.93 3.21 -9.82
CA ILE A 100 5.54 2.88 -8.52
C ILE A 100 5.19 1.43 -8.21
N VAL A 101 6.17 0.66 -7.74
CA VAL A 101 5.98 -0.70 -7.24
C VAL A 101 6.17 -0.74 -5.72
N ASP A 102 5.34 -1.50 -5.02
CA ASP A 102 5.45 -1.73 -3.58
C ASP A 102 5.21 -3.22 -3.24
N TYR A 103 5.55 -3.63 -2.01
CA TYR A 103 5.34 -5.02 -1.55
C TYR A 103 3.89 -5.49 -1.72
N SER A 104 2.92 -4.59 -1.51
CA SER A 104 1.52 -4.96 -1.59
C SER A 104 1.08 -5.27 -3.02
N ALA A 105 1.52 -4.46 -3.99
CA ALA A 105 1.26 -4.70 -5.41
C ALA A 105 1.85 -6.04 -5.86
N ILE A 106 3.11 -6.32 -5.48
CA ILE A 106 3.78 -7.58 -5.79
C ILE A 106 3.01 -8.77 -5.22
N ILE A 107 2.71 -8.76 -3.92
CA ILE A 107 2.17 -9.94 -3.24
C ILE A 107 0.72 -10.18 -3.63
N LEU A 108 -0.08 -9.12 -3.75
CA LEU A 108 -1.47 -9.27 -4.19
C LEU A 108 -1.55 -9.80 -5.61
N TRP A 109 -0.67 -9.36 -6.51
CA TRP A 109 -0.58 -9.91 -7.86
C TRP A 109 -0.23 -11.41 -7.85
N VAL A 110 0.71 -11.84 -7.00
CA VAL A 110 1.06 -13.26 -6.86
C VAL A 110 -0.12 -14.07 -6.33
N LEU A 111 -0.80 -13.58 -5.28
CA LEU A 111 -1.95 -14.27 -4.69
C LEU A 111 -3.10 -14.41 -5.69
N GLU A 112 -3.39 -13.35 -6.45
CA GLU A 112 -4.45 -13.37 -7.48
C GLU A 112 -4.11 -14.30 -8.64
N SER A 113 -2.85 -14.30 -9.09
CA SER A 113 -2.38 -15.22 -10.13
C SER A 113 -2.54 -16.68 -9.69
N ALA A 114 -2.30 -16.97 -8.41
CA ALA A 114 -2.48 -18.29 -7.81
C ALA A 114 -3.96 -18.69 -7.62
N GLU A 115 -4.87 -17.73 -7.41
CA GLU A 115 -6.32 -18.01 -7.36
C GLU A 115 -6.87 -18.33 -8.76
N LEU A 116 -6.50 -17.53 -9.77
CA LEU A 116 -6.89 -17.75 -11.16
C LEU A 116 -6.38 -19.11 -11.69
N ALA A 117 -5.15 -19.45 -11.34
CA ALA A 117 -4.55 -20.77 -11.55
C ALA A 117 -5.43 -21.93 -11.06
N ALA A 118 -5.79 -21.87 -9.78
CA ALA A 118 -6.54 -22.92 -9.11
C ALA A 118 -7.96 -23.05 -9.69
N ALA A 119 -8.58 -21.93 -10.06
CA ALA A 119 -9.88 -21.91 -10.71
C ALA A 119 -9.86 -22.59 -12.10
N VAL A 120 -8.83 -22.32 -12.92
CA VAL A 120 -8.66 -22.97 -14.23
C VAL A 120 -8.43 -24.47 -14.09
N LEU A 121 -7.58 -24.90 -13.15
CA LEU A 121 -7.37 -26.33 -12.86
C LEU A 121 -8.67 -27.02 -12.39
N SER A 122 -9.48 -26.34 -11.59
CA SER A 122 -10.77 -26.86 -11.12
C SER A 122 -11.84 -26.89 -12.21
N ALA A 123 -11.82 -25.95 -13.15
CA ALA A 123 -12.72 -25.96 -14.31
C ALA A 123 -12.30 -27.00 -15.36
N GLY A 124 -10.99 -27.23 -15.53
CA GLY A 124 -10.44 -28.26 -16.43
C GLY A 124 -10.62 -29.69 -15.91
N SER A 125 -10.71 -29.89 -14.59
CA SER A 125 -11.03 -31.21 -14.02
C SER A 125 -12.50 -31.59 -14.18
N ALA A 126 -13.41 -30.61 -14.26
CA ALA A 126 -14.83 -30.86 -14.52
C ALA A 126 -15.12 -31.40 -15.94
N THR A 127 -14.25 -31.14 -16.92
CA THR A 127 -14.33 -31.73 -18.28
C THR A 127 -13.61 -33.07 -18.42
N ALA A 128 -12.94 -33.56 -17.36
CA ALA A 128 -12.17 -34.81 -17.37
C ALA A 128 -12.88 -35.99 -16.68
N VAL A 129 -14.16 -35.86 -16.33
CA VAL A 129 -14.96 -36.91 -15.63
C VAL A 129 -15.24 -38.16 -16.51
N GLY A 130 -14.67 -38.24 -17.72
CA GLY A 130 -14.85 -39.36 -18.66
C GLY A 130 -13.69 -40.34 -18.81
N VAL A 131 -12.52 -40.16 -18.19
CA VAL A 131 -11.35 -41.04 -18.46
C VAL A 131 -10.79 -41.64 -17.18
N GLY A 132 -10.77 -42.97 -17.14
CA GLY A 132 -10.54 -43.80 -15.95
C GLY A 132 -9.19 -43.61 -15.25
N ALA A 133 -9.18 -44.07 -14.00
CA ALA A 133 -8.05 -44.08 -13.07
C ALA A 133 -6.82 -44.78 -13.66
N GLY A 134 -5.90 -44.01 -14.26
CA GLY A 134 -4.66 -44.56 -14.80
C GLY A 134 -3.67 -43.58 -15.42
N ALA A 135 -3.95 -42.27 -15.47
CA ALA A 135 -3.08 -41.30 -16.17
C ALA A 135 -3.04 -39.92 -15.49
N VAL A 136 -2.85 -39.86 -14.17
CA VAL A 136 -2.78 -38.58 -13.42
C VAL A 136 -1.44 -37.85 -13.61
N GLY A 137 -0.45 -38.45 -14.29
CA GLY A 137 0.92 -37.93 -14.34
C GLY A 137 1.33 -37.10 -15.56
N ALA A 138 0.49 -36.91 -16.59
CA ALA A 138 1.01 -36.41 -17.87
C ALA A 138 0.05 -35.49 -18.68
N ILE A 139 -0.91 -34.82 -18.06
CA ILE A 139 -1.85 -33.93 -18.79
C ILE A 139 -1.49 -32.44 -18.63
N GLY A 140 -0.56 -32.08 -17.73
CA GLY A 140 -0.17 -30.69 -17.50
C GLY A 140 0.59 -29.97 -18.63
N ALA A 141 1.00 -30.67 -19.70
CA ALA A 141 1.87 -30.10 -20.73
C ALA A 141 1.20 -29.89 -22.11
N MET A 142 -0.04 -30.33 -22.32
CA MET A 142 -0.69 -30.23 -23.64
C MET A 142 -2.18 -29.91 -23.53
N ALA A 143 -2.52 -28.74 -23.00
CA ALA A 143 -3.85 -28.17 -23.22
C ALA A 143 -3.78 -26.64 -23.19
N LEU A 144 -3.28 -26.07 -24.29
CA LEU A 144 -3.75 -24.84 -24.97
C LEU A 144 -2.57 -24.28 -25.76
N GLY A 145 -2.62 -24.45 -27.09
CA GLY A 145 -1.71 -23.82 -28.05
C GLY A 145 -1.93 -22.31 -28.12
N ALA A 146 -1.65 -21.60 -27.02
CA ALA A 146 -1.73 -20.16 -26.90
C ALA A 146 -0.33 -19.61 -26.60
N THR A 147 0.41 -19.21 -27.63
CA THR A 147 1.58 -18.36 -27.46
C THR A 147 1.09 -16.96 -27.10
N GLY A 148 0.98 -16.67 -25.80
CA GLY A 148 0.56 -15.36 -25.31
C GLY A 148 0.64 -15.26 -23.78
N PRO A 149 0.37 -14.07 -23.20
CA PRO A 149 0.52 -13.79 -21.77
C PRO A 149 -0.23 -14.76 -20.84
N VAL A 150 -1.30 -15.39 -21.35
CA VAL A 150 -2.13 -16.36 -20.63
C VAL A 150 -1.41 -17.69 -20.38
N ALA A 151 -0.50 -18.12 -21.28
CA ALA A 151 0.28 -19.35 -21.07
C ALA A 151 1.36 -19.18 -20.00
N VAL A 152 1.94 -17.98 -19.88
CA VAL A 152 2.91 -17.66 -18.82
C VAL A 152 2.20 -17.64 -17.46
N ALA A 153 1.00 -17.07 -17.38
CA ALA A 153 0.16 -17.14 -16.19
C ALA A 153 -0.20 -18.59 -15.79
N GLY A 154 -0.45 -19.48 -16.77
CA GLY A 154 -0.75 -20.89 -16.56
C GLY A 154 0.44 -21.75 -16.08
N ILE A 155 1.67 -21.36 -16.39
CA ILE A 155 2.90 -22.03 -15.91
C ILE A 155 3.26 -21.53 -14.49
N ALA A 156 3.17 -20.22 -14.27
CA ALA A 156 3.32 -19.58 -12.95
C ALA A 156 2.35 -20.15 -11.90
N ALA A 157 1.10 -20.34 -12.33
CA ALA A 157 0.01 -20.99 -11.64
C ALA A 157 0.35 -22.39 -11.09
N ALA A 158 0.93 -23.24 -11.94
CA ALA A 158 1.25 -24.62 -11.60
C ALA A 158 2.45 -24.70 -10.64
N ALA A 159 3.42 -23.80 -10.78
CA ALA A 159 4.58 -23.75 -9.89
C ALA A 159 4.26 -23.19 -8.50
N VAL A 160 3.44 -22.12 -8.41
CA VAL A 160 2.92 -21.66 -7.10
C VAL A 160 2.00 -22.69 -6.50
N GLY A 161 1.13 -23.31 -7.30
CA GLY A 161 0.28 -24.42 -6.87
C GLY A 161 1.09 -25.60 -6.32
N ALA A 162 2.20 -25.97 -6.98
CA ALA A 162 3.08 -27.08 -6.59
C ALA A 162 3.94 -26.74 -5.36
N ALA A 163 4.50 -25.53 -5.29
CA ALA A 163 5.21 -25.03 -4.12
C ALA A 163 4.28 -24.91 -2.90
N VAL A 164 2.99 -24.60 -3.11
CA VAL A 164 1.98 -24.44 -2.07
C VAL A 164 1.25 -25.75 -1.71
N ALA A 165 1.32 -26.80 -2.54
CA ALA A 165 0.73 -28.11 -2.25
C ALA A 165 1.60 -29.02 -1.36
N GLY A 166 2.87 -28.67 -1.15
CA GLY A 166 3.79 -29.43 -0.31
C GLY A 166 4.34 -30.68 -1.03
N GLY A 167 5.64 -30.66 -1.30
CA GLY A 167 6.39 -31.83 -1.72
C GLY A 167 7.19 -31.60 -2.99
N VAL A 168 8.39 -31.03 -2.83
CA VAL A 168 9.49 -31.49 -3.68
C VAL A 168 9.58 -32.99 -3.44
N ALA A 169 9.38 -33.79 -4.49
CA ALA A 169 9.62 -35.22 -4.45
C ALA A 169 11.10 -35.46 -4.11
N VAL A 170 11.39 -35.66 -2.83
CA VAL A 170 12.67 -36.18 -2.37
C VAL A 170 12.64 -37.68 -2.64
N ASP A 171 13.38 -38.12 -3.65
CA ASP A 171 13.63 -39.55 -3.80
C ASP A 171 14.60 -40.00 -2.69
N LYS A 172 14.12 -40.99 -1.92
CA LYS A 172 14.83 -41.88 -0.98
C LYS A 172 15.44 -41.30 0.32
N GLY A 173 14.82 -41.73 1.43
CA GLY A 173 15.58 -42.38 2.51
C GLY A 173 15.34 -41.88 3.94
N ILE A 174 14.46 -42.57 4.66
CA ILE A 174 14.51 -42.85 6.11
C ILE A 174 14.41 -41.64 7.07
N GLY A 175 13.18 -41.46 7.57
CA GLY A 175 12.80 -41.11 8.94
C GLY A 175 13.66 -40.16 9.77
N LYS A 176 13.19 -38.90 9.90
CA LYS A 176 13.04 -38.18 11.19
C LYS A 176 12.35 -36.83 10.98
N ASP A 177 11.17 -36.71 11.58
CA ASP A 177 10.44 -35.52 12.04
C ASP A 177 10.58 -34.20 11.25
N ALA A 178 9.48 -33.85 10.57
CA ALA A 178 9.22 -32.59 9.86
C ALA A 178 9.47 -31.27 10.62
N PRO A 179 9.46 -31.19 11.97
CA PRO A 179 9.88 -29.97 12.68
C PRO A 179 11.38 -29.68 12.56
N THR A 180 12.21 -30.69 12.30
CA THR A 180 13.68 -30.54 12.29
C THR A 180 14.21 -29.98 10.97
N ALA A 181 13.44 -30.10 9.88
CA ALA A 181 13.77 -29.52 8.57
C ALA A 181 13.43 -28.01 8.49
N ALA A 182 12.63 -27.50 9.42
CA ALA A 182 12.25 -26.09 9.50
C ALA A 182 13.36 -25.22 10.12
N ASP A 183 14.22 -25.78 10.97
CA ASP A 183 15.27 -25.05 11.70
C ASP A 183 16.46 -24.60 10.81
N CYS A 184 16.54 -25.04 9.54
CA CYS A 184 17.67 -24.74 8.65
C CYS A 184 17.37 -23.68 7.56
N LEU A 185 16.18 -23.08 7.54
CA LEU A 185 15.69 -22.34 6.36
C LEU A 185 15.63 -20.81 6.51
N GLY A 186 16.29 -20.25 7.52
CA GLY A 186 16.62 -18.82 7.55
C GLY A 186 17.64 -18.46 6.46
N ASP A 187 17.40 -17.39 5.70
CA ASP A 187 18.12 -16.92 4.50
C ASP A 187 18.06 -17.82 3.24
N ASP A 188 18.12 -19.14 3.36
CA ASP A 188 18.10 -20.02 2.17
C ASP A 188 16.69 -20.24 1.61
N PHE A 189 15.64 -20.17 2.42
CA PHE A 189 14.25 -20.18 1.92
C PHE A 189 13.94 -19.00 1.00
N TYR A 190 14.50 -17.82 1.32
CA TYR A 190 14.32 -16.62 0.51
C TYR A 190 14.89 -16.81 -0.89
N LYS A 191 16.06 -17.44 -1.01
CA LYS A 191 16.64 -17.80 -2.30
C LYS A 191 15.79 -18.84 -3.02
N VAL A 192 15.24 -19.82 -2.32
CA VAL A 192 14.43 -20.86 -2.95
C VAL A 192 13.10 -20.29 -3.46
N LEU A 193 12.31 -19.60 -2.62
CA LEU A 193 11.02 -19.03 -2.99
C LEU A 193 11.13 -18.03 -4.15
N LEU A 194 12.16 -17.19 -4.14
CA LEU A 194 12.40 -16.22 -5.20
C LEU A 194 12.99 -16.84 -6.49
N GLN A 195 13.43 -18.10 -6.44
CA GLN A 195 13.84 -18.87 -7.61
C GLN A 195 12.71 -19.73 -8.18
N GLU A 196 11.56 -19.80 -7.49
CA GLU A 196 10.35 -20.46 -7.99
C GLU A 196 9.56 -19.54 -8.94
N GLU A 197 8.80 -20.16 -9.84
CA GLU A 197 7.86 -19.45 -10.70
C GLU A 197 6.60 -19.05 -9.91
N PRO A 198 6.00 -17.86 -10.15
CA PRO A 198 6.33 -16.81 -11.11
C PRO A 198 7.44 -15.84 -10.71
N PHE A 199 7.93 -15.89 -9.46
CA PHE A 199 8.80 -14.83 -8.91
C PHE A 199 10.07 -14.62 -9.74
N LYS A 200 10.57 -15.70 -10.34
CA LYS A 200 11.76 -15.71 -11.19
C LYS A 200 11.55 -15.12 -12.59
N SER A 201 10.49 -15.51 -13.31
CA SER A 201 10.31 -15.09 -14.72
C SER A 201 9.47 -13.83 -14.89
N THR A 202 8.65 -13.49 -13.90
CA THR A 202 7.76 -12.33 -14.01
C THR A 202 8.53 -11.05 -13.74
N THR A 203 8.33 -10.05 -14.59
CA THR A 203 8.95 -8.73 -14.46
C THR A 203 8.01 -7.74 -13.77
N VAL A 204 8.59 -6.68 -13.20
CA VAL A 204 7.84 -5.58 -12.59
C VAL A 204 6.88 -4.91 -13.57
N GLU A 205 7.21 -4.86 -14.86
CA GLU A 205 6.34 -4.32 -15.91
C GLU A 205 4.96 -4.99 -15.95
N LEU A 206 4.89 -6.31 -15.73
CA LEU A 206 3.62 -7.05 -15.73
C LEU A 206 2.74 -6.70 -14.52
N ILE A 207 3.35 -6.44 -13.36
CA ILE A 207 2.62 -5.99 -12.18
C ILE A 207 2.01 -4.60 -12.43
N LEU A 208 2.78 -3.67 -13.01
CA LEU A 208 2.30 -2.30 -13.27
C LEU A 208 1.10 -2.24 -14.21
N LYS A 209 1.04 -3.15 -15.19
CA LYS A 209 -0.11 -3.25 -16.11
C LYS A 209 -1.34 -3.88 -15.46
N SER A 210 -1.15 -4.68 -14.42
CA SER A 210 -2.20 -5.51 -13.82
C SER A 210 -2.78 -4.92 -12.54
N TYR A 211 -1.99 -4.16 -11.76
CA TYR A 211 -2.34 -3.81 -10.38
C TYR A 211 -2.11 -2.34 -10.05
N ARG A 212 -3.19 -1.66 -9.59
CA ARG A 212 -3.23 -0.27 -9.07
C ARG A 212 -2.17 0.66 -9.67
N TRP A 213 -2.44 1.13 -10.89
CA TRP A 213 -1.63 2.16 -11.50
C TRP A 213 -1.75 3.46 -10.69
N VAL A 214 -0.76 3.75 -9.84
CA VAL A 214 -0.64 5.07 -9.20
C VAL A 214 0.03 5.98 -10.22
N PRO A 215 -0.54 7.17 -10.52
CA PRO A 215 0.01 7.96 -11.60
C PRO A 215 1.37 8.46 -11.13
N PHE A 216 2.39 8.32 -11.95
CA PHE A 216 3.63 9.01 -11.66
C PHE A 216 3.42 10.51 -11.96
N LEU A 217 3.00 11.28 -10.96
CA LEU A 217 2.82 12.73 -11.08
C LEU A 217 3.94 13.45 -10.31
N PRO A 218 5.06 13.79 -10.97
CA PRO A 218 6.15 14.47 -10.30
C PRO A 218 5.86 15.97 -10.17
N VAL A 219 6.48 16.57 -9.16
CA VAL A 219 6.58 18.01 -9.02
C VAL A 219 8.02 18.49 -9.21
N THR A 220 8.17 19.75 -9.55
CA THR A 220 9.48 20.40 -9.59
C THR A 220 9.82 21.01 -8.24
N GLN A 221 11.09 21.37 -8.05
CA GLN A 221 11.57 22.06 -6.85
C GLN A 221 10.93 23.44 -6.62
N ASN A 222 10.35 24.04 -7.68
CA ASN A 222 9.73 25.36 -7.64
C ASN A 222 8.23 25.30 -7.32
N ASN A 223 7.62 24.11 -7.37
CA ASN A 223 6.24 23.95 -6.91
C ASN A 223 6.15 24.25 -5.41
N SER A 224 4.96 24.58 -4.94
CA SER A 224 4.75 24.99 -3.55
C SER A 224 4.53 23.80 -2.61
N MET A 225 4.71 24.01 -1.31
CA MET A 225 4.32 23.07 -0.28
C MET A 225 2.81 22.82 -0.31
N LEU A 226 1.98 23.84 -0.58
CA LEU A 226 0.54 23.68 -0.72
C LEU A 226 0.19 22.63 -1.78
N CYS A 227 0.92 22.64 -2.90
CA CYS A 227 0.79 21.64 -3.96
C CYS A 227 1.04 20.21 -3.45
N ILE A 228 2.11 20.00 -2.68
CA ILE A 228 2.40 18.69 -2.06
C ILE A 228 1.29 18.27 -1.11
N LEU A 229 0.83 19.19 -0.25
CA LEU A 229 -0.21 18.91 0.74
C LEU A 229 -1.51 18.50 0.04
N LEU A 230 -1.92 19.18 -1.02
CA LEU A 230 -3.11 18.84 -1.83
C LEU A 230 -2.97 17.47 -2.50
N LEU A 231 -1.82 17.21 -3.14
CA LEU A 231 -1.54 15.94 -3.80
C LEU A 231 -1.63 14.75 -2.84
N LEU A 232 -1.04 14.90 -1.65
CA LEU A 232 -1.03 13.87 -0.61
C LEU A 232 -2.37 13.72 0.14
N SER A 233 -3.18 14.78 0.18
CA SER A 233 -4.49 14.81 0.84
C SER A 233 -5.65 14.57 -0.14
N LYS A 234 -6.16 15.64 -0.75
CA LYS A 234 -7.29 15.67 -1.67
C LYS A 234 -7.14 14.65 -2.80
N TYR A 235 -5.99 14.65 -3.48
CA TYR A 235 -5.75 13.78 -4.64
C TYR A 235 -5.25 12.39 -4.29
N ARG A 236 -5.21 12.08 -2.99
CA ARG A 236 -5.02 10.74 -2.44
C ARG A 236 -3.69 10.07 -2.81
N LEU A 237 -2.69 10.81 -3.33
CA LEU A 237 -1.36 10.26 -3.58
C LEU A 237 -0.72 9.82 -2.26
N ARG A 238 -0.05 8.65 -2.27
CA ARG A 238 0.65 8.13 -1.09
C ARG A 238 2.01 8.79 -0.90
N ASN A 239 2.60 9.22 -2.00
CA ASN A 239 3.91 9.84 -2.11
C ASN A 239 3.92 10.77 -3.33
N VAL A 240 4.83 11.74 -3.33
CA VAL A 240 4.98 12.71 -4.42
C VAL A 240 6.45 12.71 -4.87
N PRO A 241 6.73 12.24 -6.10
CA PRO A 241 8.07 12.32 -6.67
C PRO A 241 8.47 13.76 -6.96
N VAL A 242 9.74 14.10 -6.73
CA VAL A 242 10.28 15.43 -7.02
C VAL A 242 11.40 15.31 -8.04
N ILE A 243 11.24 15.97 -9.17
CA ILE A 243 12.24 16.03 -10.25
C ILE A 243 13.00 17.36 -10.23
N GLU A 244 14.20 17.35 -10.80
CA GLU A 244 14.93 18.59 -11.06
C GLU A 244 14.36 19.32 -12.27
N SER A 245 14.24 20.65 -12.19
CA SER A 245 13.74 21.44 -13.31
C SER A 245 14.65 21.26 -14.53
N GLY A 246 14.08 20.76 -15.63
CA GLY A 246 14.81 20.52 -16.88
C GLY A 246 15.62 19.23 -16.92
N LYS A 247 15.58 18.38 -15.88
CA LYS A 247 16.16 17.02 -15.92
C LYS A 247 15.11 15.97 -15.56
N PRO A 248 15.12 14.80 -16.22
CA PRO A 248 14.13 13.78 -15.93
C PRO A 248 14.44 13.00 -14.66
N GLY A 249 15.58 13.21 -13.99
CA GLY A 249 15.96 12.44 -12.80
C GLY A 249 15.20 12.84 -11.54
N LEU A 250 14.89 11.84 -10.71
CA LEU A 250 14.32 12.04 -9.38
C LEU A 250 15.37 12.58 -8.40
N LYS A 251 15.03 13.68 -7.74
CA LYS A 251 15.81 14.27 -6.64
C LYS A 251 15.27 13.90 -5.27
N ASN A 252 13.95 13.80 -5.13
CA ASN A 252 13.32 13.53 -3.83
C ASN A 252 12.03 12.71 -3.99
N TYR A 253 11.55 12.19 -2.86
CA TYR A 253 10.35 11.35 -2.78
C TYR A 253 9.60 11.64 -1.48
N ILE A 254 8.62 12.55 -1.55
CA ILE A 254 7.96 13.08 -0.35
C ILE A 254 6.80 12.17 0.05
N THR A 255 6.71 11.79 1.33
CA THR A 255 5.66 10.92 1.86
C THR A 255 4.74 11.65 2.84
N GLN A 256 3.52 11.13 3.06
CA GLN A 256 2.60 11.66 4.07
C GLN A 256 3.21 11.66 5.48
N SER A 257 3.98 10.61 5.82
CA SER A 257 4.62 10.48 7.14
C SER A 257 5.66 11.57 7.35
N ALA A 258 6.44 11.93 6.32
CA ALA A 258 7.40 13.02 6.39
C ALA A 258 6.71 14.38 6.63
N ILE A 259 5.54 14.61 6.03
CA ILE A 259 4.73 15.81 6.28
C ILE A 259 4.27 15.87 7.73
N VAL A 260 3.70 14.78 8.25
CA VAL A 260 3.18 14.75 9.63
C VAL A 260 4.31 14.87 10.66
N GLN A 261 5.48 14.27 10.40
CA GLN A 261 6.68 14.51 11.21
C GLN A 261 7.15 15.96 11.14
N GLY A 262 7.10 16.59 9.97
CA GLY A 262 7.41 18.01 9.79
C GLY A 262 6.44 18.93 10.56
N LEU A 263 5.14 18.61 10.52
CA LEU A 263 4.11 19.29 11.31
C LEU A 263 4.38 19.17 12.80
N GLU A 264 4.75 17.98 13.30
CA GLU A 264 5.07 17.82 14.73
C GLU A 264 6.27 18.67 15.16
N ARG A 265 7.26 18.86 14.30
CA ARG A 265 8.40 19.76 14.56
C ARG A 265 8.01 21.24 14.61
N CYS A 266 6.79 21.58 14.22
CA CYS A 266 6.24 22.94 14.34
C CYS A 266 5.54 23.21 15.67
N ARG A 267 5.53 22.24 16.61
CA ARG A 267 5.08 22.45 17.99
C ARG A 267 5.72 23.70 18.60
N GLY A 268 4.92 24.53 19.27
CA GLY A 268 5.37 25.80 19.83
C GLY A 268 5.32 26.98 18.84
N ARG A 269 4.84 26.77 17.61
CA ARG A 269 4.53 27.85 16.67
C ARG A 269 3.06 28.22 16.83
N ASP A 270 2.76 29.51 17.00
CA ASP A 270 1.40 30.00 17.22
C ASP A 270 0.37 29.47 16.22
N TRP A 271 0.72 29.45 14.92
CA TRP A 271 -0.17 28.96 13.87
C TRP A 271 -0.46 27.46 13.98
N PHE A 272 0.53 26.68 14.41
CA PHE A 272 0.40 25.23 14.54
C PHE A 272 -0.39 24.92 15.82
N ASP A 273 0.00 25.51 16.95
CA ASP A 273 -0.64 25.28 18.24
C ASP A 273 -2.11 25.72 18.23
N CYS A 274 -2.46 26.78 17.49
CA CYS A 274 -3.84 27.23 17.30
C CYS A 274 -4.76 26.15 16.69
N ILE A 275 -4.22 25.31 15.80
CA ILE A 275 -4.96 24.21 15.17
C ILE A 275 -4.81 22.92 15.98
N ALA A 276 -3.59 22.62 16.41
CA ALA A 276 -3.25 21.40 17.14
C ALA A 276 -3.94 21.32 18.51
N ALA A 277 -4.25 22.44 19.16
CA ALA A 277 -4.97 22.47 20.43
C ALA A 277 -6.47 22.09 20.32
N ARG A 278 -7.03 22.08 19.11
CA ARG A 278 -8.46 21.82 18.92
C ARG A 278 -8.80 20.32 19.08
N PRO A 279 -9.96 19.99 19.66
CA PRO A 279 -10.48 18.63 19.63
C PRO A 279 -10.62 18.14 18.19
N ILE A 280 -10.33 16.86 17.96
CA ILE A 280 -10.46 16.26 16.63
C ILE A 280 -11.91 16.36 16.10
N SER A 281 -12.91 16.31 16.99
CA SER A 281 -14.32 16.51 16.66
C SER A 281 -14.63 17.88 16.07
N ASP A 282 -13.91 18.94 16.44
CA ASP A 282 -14.09 20.29 15.89
C ASP A 282 -13.49 20.45 14.50
N LEU A 283 -12.61 19.51 14.11
CA LEU A 283 -12.04 19.44 12.77
C LEU A 283 -12.82 18.49 11.87
N GLY A 284 -13.93 17.92 12.35
CA GLY A 284 -14.73 16.94 11.62
C GLY A 284 -14.14 15.53 11.61
N LEU A 285 -13.10 15.26 12.42
CA LEU A 285 -12.48 13.94 12.50
C LEU A 285 -13.22 13.03 13.49
N PRO A 286 -13.34 11.72 13.19
CA PRO A 286 -13.01 11.07 11.92
C PRO A 286 -14.03 11.46 10.81
N PHE A 287 -13.58 11.60 9.56
CA PHE A 287 -14.47 12.01 8.45
C PHE A 287 -15.46 10.94 8.00
N MET A 288 -15.21 9.68 8.37
CA MET A 288 -16.09 8.55 8.10
C MET A 288 -17.12 8.36 9.21
N SER A 289 -18.27 7.77 8.87
CA SER A 289 -19.26 7.36 9.87
C SER A 289 -18.75 6.15 10.66
N CYS A 290 -19.22 5.99 11.90
CA CYS A 290 -18.89 4.82 12.72
C CYS A 290 -19.40 3.50 12.09
N HIS A 291 -20.47 3.55 11.29
CA HIS A 291 -20.99 2.40 10.58
C HIS A 291 -20.13 1.98 9.38
N ASP A 292 -19.31 2.89 8.85
CA ASP A 292 -18.45 2.65 7.69
C ASP A 292 -17.08 2.07 8.11
N VAL A 293 -16.84 1.89 9.41
CA VAL A 293 -15.57 1.34 9.91
C VAL A 293 -15.47 -0.14 9.55
N ILE A 294 -14.58 -0.41 8.60
CA ILE A 294 -14.23 -1.75 8.17
C ILE A 294 -13.20 -2.32 9.15
N SER A 295 -13.56 -3.43 9.78
CA SER A 295 -12.74 -4.16 10.75
C SER A 295 -12.60 -5.64 10.35
N ILE A 296 -11.65 -6.33 10.99
CA ILE A 296 -11.45 -7.77 10.86
C ILE A 296 -11.51 -8.40 12.25
N GLN A 297 -12.19 -9.53 12.40
CA GLN A 297 -12.19 -10.27 13.65
C GLN A 297 -10.85 -10.96 13.88
N SER A 298 -10.52 -11.17 15.16
CA SER A 298 -9.25 -11.73 15.63
C SER A 298 -8.91 -13.13 15.08
N GLU A 299 -9.94 -13.92 14.85
CA GLU A 299 -9.98 -15.33 14.48
C GLU A 299 -10.23 -15.55 12.98
N GLU A 300 -10.61 -14.50 12.26
CA GLU A 300 -10.68 -14.53 10.80
C GLU A 300 -9.27 -14.80 10.22
N LEU A 301 -9.24 -15.32 8.99
CA LEU A 301 -7.99 -15.62 8.30
C LEU A 301 -7.27 -14.35 7.86
N ILE A 302 -5.95 -14.38 7.90
CA ILE A 302 -5.08 -13.27 7.48
C ILE A 302 -5.32 -12.86 6.02
N LEU A 303 -5.62 -13.83 5.16
CA LEU A 303 -5.94 -13.59 3.75
C LEU A 303 -7.22 -12.76 3.57
N GLU A 304 -8.24 -12.99 4.41
CA GLU A 304 -9.48 -12.20 4.39
C GLU A 304 -9.20 -10.75 4.80
N ALA A 305 -8.24 -10.51 5.70
CA ALA A 305 -7.81 -9.16 6.05
C ALA A 305 -7.22 -8.42 4.84
N PHE A 306 -6.27 -9.05 4.11
CA PHE A 306 -5.66 -8.44 2.93
C PHE A 306 -6.65 -8.28 1.78
N LYS A 307 -7.58 -9.24 1.61
CA LYS A 307 -8.69 -9.14 0.67
C LYS A 307 -9.61 -7.96 0.98
N LYS A 308 -10.05 -7.82 2.24
CA LYS A 308 -10.85 -6.65 2.68
C LYS A 308 -10.10 -5.34 2.42
N MET A 309 -8.79 -5.28 2.63
CA MET A 309 -8.00 -4.07 2.32
C MET A 309 -7.98 -3.74 0.84
N ARG A 310 -7.79 -4.74 -0.02
CA ARG A 310 -7.82 -4.59 -1.48
C ARG A 310 -9.19 -4.11 -1.94
N ASP A 311 -10.23 -4.86 -1.60
CA ASP A 311 -11.59 -4.68 -2.12
C ASP A 311 -12.19 -3.34 -1.68
N ASN A 312 -11.76 -2.82 -0.52
CA ASN A 312 -12.18 -1.52 0.00
C ASN A 312 -11.14 -0.41 -0.21
N HIS A 313 -10.05 -0.70 -0.95
CA HIS A 313 -8.98 0.24 -1.27
C HIS A 313 -8.28 0.92 -0.08
N ILE A 314 -8.33 0.32 1.11
CA ILE A 314 -7.77 0.85 2.36
C ILE A 314 -6.39 0.26 2.67
N GLY A 315 -5.56 1.01 3.40
CA GLY A 315 -4.20 0.58 3.76
C GLY A 315 -4.13 -0.32 5.00
N GLY A 316 -5.24 -0.58 5.67
CA GLY A 316 -5.33 -1.57 6.75
C GLY A 316 -6.47 -1.36 7.73
N LEU A 317 -6.53 -2.26 8.71
CA LEU A 317 -7.75 -2.64 9.43
C LEU A 317 -7.50 -2.70 10.94
N PRO A 318 -8.43 -2.18 11.76
CA PRO A 318 -8.48 -2.52 13.17
C PRO A 318 -8.85 -4.00 13.30
N VAL A 319 -8.10 -4.71 14.15
CA VAL A 319 -8.44 -6.07 14.57
C VAL A 319 -9.30 -5.97 15.80
N VAL A 320 -10.47 -6.59 15.76
CA VAL A 320 -11.48 -6.47 16.81
C VAL A 320 -11.88 -7.84 17.34
N GLU A 321 -12.49 -7.84 18.52
CA GLU A 321 -13.02 -9.04 19.16
C GLU A 321 -14.43 -8.79 19.70
N GLY A 322 -15.29 -9.79 19.54
CA GLY A 322 -16.63 -9.82 20.10
C GLY A 322 -17.63 -8.87 19.40
N PRO A 323 -18.90 -8.88 19.85
CA PRO A 323 -19.98 -8.15 19.20
C PRO A 323 -19.85 -6.63 19.32
N ARG A 324 -19.15 -6.14 20.36
CA ARG A 324 -18.91 -4.70 20.60
C ARG A 324 -17.72 -4.14 19.81
N LYS A 325 -17.13 -4.92 18.89
CA LYS A 325 -15.95 -4.52 18.09
C LYS A 325 -14.83 -3.91 18.95
N ARG A 326 -14.51 -4.56 20.07
CA ARG A 326 -13.43 -4.10 20.96
C ARG A 326 -12.11 -4.25 20.22
N ILE A 327 -11.31 -3.20 20.16
CA ILE A 327 -10.02 -3.26 19.45
C ILE A 327 -8.99 -4.09 20.20
N VAL A 328 -8.35 -5.03 19.51
CA VAL A 328 -7.32 -5.91 20.07
C VAL A 328 -6.02 -5.88 19.28
N GLY A 329 -6.01 -5.26 18.09
CA GLY A 329 -4.82 -5.14 17.27
C GLY A 329 -4.99 -4.25 16.03
N ASN A 330 -3.95 -4.19 15.22
CA ASN A 330 -3.92 -3.48 13.95
C ASN A 330 -3.18 -4.32 12.93
N ILE A 331 -3.70 -4.33 11.70
CA ILE A 331 -3.00 -4.89 10.56
C ILE A 331 -2.93 -3.89 9.40
N SER A 332 -1.74 -3.74 8.83
CA SER A 332 -1.47 -2.88 7.68
C SER A 332 -1.22 -3.72 6.43
N ILE A 333 -1.55 -3.17 5.26
CA ILE A 333 -1.23 -3.81 3.99
C ILE A 333 0.28 -4.01 3.81
N ARG A 334 1.09 -3.22 4.50
CA ARG A 334 2.56 -3.37 4.51
C ARG A 334 3.02 -4.64 5.22
N ASP A 335 2.22 -5.12 6.17
CA ASP A 335 2.55 -6.33 6.93
C ASP A 335 2.46 -7.57 6.03
N ILE A 336 1.80 -7.49 4.87
CA ILE A 336 1.76 -8.57 3.87
C ILE A 336 3.16 -9.05 3.47
N ARG A 337 4.18 -8.17 3.57
CA ARG A 337 5.59 -8.53 3.34
C ARG A 337 6.04 -9.70 4.21
N TYR A 338 5.54 -9.83 5.45
CA TYR A 338 5.92 -10.91 6.35
C TYR A 338 5.46 -12.28 5.85
N LEU A 339 4.43 -12.35 4.99
CA LEU A 339 4.09 -13.60 4.32
C LEU A 339 5.22 -14.08 3.40
N LEU A 340 5.97 -13.16 2.76
CA LEU A 340 7.12 -13.55 1.93
C LEU A 340 8.42 -13.66 2.73
N LEU A 341 8.60 -12.78 3.70
CA LEU A 341 9.86 -12.64 4.44
C LEU A 341 10.01 -13.66 5.58
N THR A 342 8.93 -14.35 5.97
CA THR A 342 8.95 -15.30 7.08
C THR A 342 8.46 -16.68 6.63
N PRO A 343 9.35 -17.69 6.52
CA PRO A 343 9.01 -19.02 6.02
C PRO A 343 7.85 -19.68 6.78
N GLU A 344 7.85 -19.57 8.11
CA GLU A 344 6.81 -20.14 8.99
C GLU A 344 5.41 -19.59 8.68
N LEU A 345 5.34 -18.28 8.38
CA LEU A 345 4.09 -17.61 8.01
C LEU A 345 3.64 -18.07 6.61
N PHE A 346 4.58 -18.20 5.68
CA PHE A 346 4.28 -18.65 4.32
C PHE A 346 3.75 -20.07 4.27
N SER A 347 4.28 -21.02 5.06
CA SER A 347 3.81 -22.41 5.01
C SER A 347 2.37 -22.58 5.51
N ASN A 348 1.92 -21.70 6.42
CA ASN A 348 0.62 -21.82 7.08
C ASN A 348 -0.38 -20.73 6.69
N PHE A 349 -0.04 -19.84 5.74
CA PHE A 349 -0.80 -18.63 5.44
C PHE A 349 -2.29 -18.85 5.15
N ARG A 350 -2.67 -20.00 4.57
CA ARG A 350 -4.07 -20.35 4.26
C ARG A 350 -4.93 -20.64 5.50
N LYS A 351 -4.31 -21.00 6.61
CA LYS A 351 -4.98 -21.36 7.88
C LYS A 351 -4.64 -20.38 9.01
N LEU A 352 -3.78 -19.41 8.74
CA LEU A 352 -3.26 -18.50 9.73
C LEU A 352 -4.32 -17.45 10.08
N THR A 353 -4.64 -17.35 11.37
CA THR A 353 -5.55 -16.32 11.88
C THR A 353 -4.84 -14.96 11.94
N VAL A 354 -5.62 -13.88 11.97
CA VAL A 354 -5.07 -12.53 12.10
C VAL A 354 -4.28 -12.36 13.41
N MET A 355 -4.78 -12.86 14.54
CA MET A 355 -4.05 -12.72 15.80
C MET A 355 -2.79 -13.57 15.88
N ASP A 356 -2.80 -14.77 15.31
CA ASP A 356 -1.58 -15.59 15.27
C ASP A 356 -0.51 -14.95 14.38
N PHE A 357 -0.92 -14.40 13.23
CA PHE A 357 -0.05 -13.60 12.39
C PHE A 357 0.57 -12.41 13.15
N ILE A 358 -0.24 -11.62 13.86
CA ILE A 358 0.25 -10.47 14.64
C ILE A 358 1.22 -10.92 15.72
N LYS A 359 0.91 -11.98 16.47
CA LYS A 359 1.80 -12.50 17.52
C LYS A 359 3.17 -12.88 16.95
N ILE A 360 3.21 -13.59 15.83
CA ILE A 360 4.45 -14.01 15.18
C ILE A 360 5.25 -12.78 14.71
N VAL A 361 4.61 -11.86 13.98
CA VAL A 361 5.27 -10.66 13.45
C VAL A 361 5.90 -9.81 14.55
N VAL A 362 5.24 -9.67 15.70
CA VAL A 362 5.76 -8.85 16.82
C VAL A 362 6.98 -9.48 17.50
N THR A 363 7.18 -10.79 17.36
CA THR A 363 8.38 -11.48 17.86
C THR A 363 9.59 -11.37 16.94
N LEU A 364 9.43 -10.87 15.71
CA LEU A 364 10.52 -10.81 14.74
C LEU A 364 11.55 -9.71 15.09
N PRO A 365 12.87 -9.98 14.90
CA PRO A 365 13.96 -9.07 15.31
C PRO A 365 13.89 -7.65 14.71
N GLU A 366 13.33 -7.51 13.50
CA GLU A 366 13.21 -6.21 12.82
C GLU A 366 12.13 -5.30 13.41
N ASP A 367 11.21 -5.83 14.23
CA ASP A 367 10.01 -5.12 14.70
C ASP A 367 9.79 -5.27 16.23
N VAL A 368 10.84 -5.68 16.97
CA VAL A 368 10.84 -5.78 18.45
C VAL A 368 10.55 -4.40 19.04
N GLY A 369 9.29 -4.20 19.43
CA GLY A 369 8.76 -2.89 19.88
C GLY A 369 7.32 -2.61 19.44
N ARG A 370 6.77 -3.38 18.49
CA ARG A 370 5.37 -3.29 18.04
C ARG A 370 4.32 -3.94 18.94
N LEU A 371 4.71 -4.48 20.10
CA LEU A 371 3.81 -4.96 21.18
C LEU A 371 3.02 -3.81 21.85
N ALA A 372 2.94 -2.65 21.20
CA ALA A 372 2.11 -1.56 21.66
C ALA A 372 0.64 -1.93 21.38
N PRO A 373 -0.27 -1.70 22.33
CA PRO A 373 -1.70 -1.80 22.07
C PRO A 373 -2.05 -0.96 20.83
N PRO A 374 -3.10 -1.35 20.08
CA PRO A 374 -3.56 -0.59 18.94
C PRO A 374 -3.64 0.89 19.32
N PHE A 375 -3.04 1.76 18.50
CA PHE A 375 -2.99 3.17 18.87
C PHE A 375 -4.38 3.77 18.74
N THR A 376 -4.92 4.18 19.89
CA THR A 376 -6.27 4.72 20.02
C THR A 376 -6.25 6.17 20.49
N CYS A 377 -7.32 6.87 20.18
CA CYS A 377 -7.66 8.18 20.72
C CYS A 377 -9.17 8.26 20.93
N ARG A 378 -9.62 9.29 21.65
CA ARG A 378 -11.03 9.58 21.87
C ARG A 378 -11.44 10.85 21.11
N LEU A 379 -12.74 11.06 20.90
CA LEU A 379 -13.27 12.20 20.13
C LEU A 379 -12.87 13.56 20.74
N GLU A 380 -12.68 13.63 22.05
CA GLU A 380 -12.21 14.80 22.78
C GLU A 380 -10.69 15.03 22.71
N SER A 381 -9.94 14.10 22.10
CA SER A 381 -8.48 14.22 21.97
C SER A 381 -8.13 15.40 21.07
N THR A 382 -7.02 16.07 21.36
CA THR A 382 -6.57 17.20 20.53
C THR A 382 -5.88 16.70 19.26
N LEU A 383 -5.95 17.46 18.17
CA LEU A 383 -5.24 17.13 16.94
C LEU A 383 -3.72 17.00 17.17
N GLY A 384 -3.14 17.83 18.02
CA GLY A 384 -1.72 17.77 18.38
C GLY A 384 -1.33 16.45 19.06
N SER A 385 -2.20 15.88 19.89
CA SER A 385 -1.97 14.55 20.49
C SER A 385 -1.99 13.44 19.45
N VAL A 386 -2.87 13.55 18.44
CA VAL A 386 -2.96 12.63 17.30
C VAL A 386 -1.71 12.76 16.42
N ILE A 387 -1.31 13.98 16.05
CA ILE A 387 -0.09 14.25 15.26
C ILE A 387 1.13 13.66 15.96
N ASN A 388 1.30 13.94 17.26
CA ASN A 388 2.40 13.39 18.04
C ASN A 388 2.38 11.85 18.06
N SER A 389 1.20 11.25 18.25
CA SER A 389 1.07 9.78 18.26
C SER A 389 1.45 9.16 16.91
N LEU A 390 0.97 9.74 15.80
CA LEU A 390 1.29 9.25 14.45
C LEU A 390 2.78 9.42 14.13
N ALA A 391 3.37 10.58 14.48
CA ALA A 391 4.76 10.92 14.19
C ALA A 391 5.76 10.10 15.04
N SER A 392 5.58 10.09 16.36
CA SER A 392 6.52 9.44 17.30
C SER A 392 6.56 7.92 17.14
N LYS A 393 5.40 7.31 16.83
CA LYS A 393 5.27 5.85 16.64
C LYS A 393 5.43 5.42 15.18
N SER A 394 5.66 6.37 14.27
CA SER A 394 5.79 6.13 12.82
C SER A 394 4.64 5.30 12.23
N VAL A 395 3.42 5.53 12.72
CA VAL A 395 2.22 4.82 12.27
C VAL A 395 1.39 5.66 11.32
N HIS A 396 0.65 4.98 10.45
CA HIS A 396 -0.07 5.60 9.34
C HIS A 396 -1.53 5.94 9.68
N ARG A 397 -2.00 5.48 10.83
CA ARG A 397 -3.36 5.67 11.32
C ARG A 397 -3.43 5.51 12.83
N ILE A 398 -4.47 6.10 13.39
CA ILE A 398 -4.90 5.96 14.78
C ILE A 398 -6.40 5.66 14.77
N TYR A 399 -6.84 4.84 15.72
CA TYR A 399 -8.24 4.45 15.83
C TYR A 399 -8.96 5.34 16.84
N VAL A 400 -10.19 5.74 16.52
CA VAL A 400 -11.05 6.47 17.44
C VAL A 400 -11.90 5.44 18.17
N VAL A 401 -11.87 5.45 19.50
CA VAL A 401 -12.65 4.52 20.33
C VAL A 401 -13.64 5.26 21.22
N ALA A 402 -14.77 4.60 21.49
CA ALA A 402 -15.78 5.04 22.44
C ALA A 402 -16.02 3.97 23.52
N GLY A 403 -16.53 4.40 24.69
CA GLY A 403 -16.89 3.49 25.78
C GLY A 403 -15.78 2.51 26.16
N ASP A 404 -16.11 1.22 26.16
CA ASP A 404 -15.22 0.08 26.49
C ASP A 404 -14.30 -0.32 25.31
N GLU A 405 -13.64 0.66 24.68
CA GLU A 405 -12.72 0.47 23.53
C GLU A 405 -13.38 -0.04 22.23
N GLU A 406 -14.65 0.28 22.02
CA GLU A 406 -15.35 0.05 20.76
C GLU A 406 -14.78 0.96 19.67
N VAL A 407 -14.38 0.39 18.53
CA VAL A 407 -13.86 1.19 17.40
C VAL A 407 -15.00 1.93 16.70
N VAL A 408 -14.95 3.26 16.74
CA VAL A 408 -15.94 4.14 16.12
C VAL A 408 -15.38 4.96 14.94
N GLY A 409 -14.07 4.89 14.69
CA GLY A 409 -13.50 5.57 13.53
C GLY A 409 -12.01 5.33 13.30
N VAL A 410 -11.52 5.84 12.18
CA VAL A 410 -10.11 5.79 11.79
C VAL A 410 -9.66 7.20 11.38
N ILE A 411 -8.50 7.62 11.85
CA ILE A 411 -7.83 8.86 11.41
C ILE A 411 -6.48 8.47 10.80
N THR A 412 -6.26 8.86 9.56
CA THR A 412 -5.04 8.60 8.79
C THR A 412 -4.15 9.84 8.69
N LEU A 413 -2.91 9.65 8.25
CA LEU A 413 -2.01 10.78 7.93
C LEU A 413 -2.64 11.74 6.92
N ARG A 414 -3.40 11.22 5.95
CA ARG A 414 -4.14 12.00 4.97
C ARG A 414 -5.13 12.94 5.64
N ASP A 415 -5.92 12.41 6.58
CA ASP A 415 -6.96 13.18 7.27
C ASP A 415 -6.35 14.32 8.08
N VAL A 416 -5.22 14.06 8.73
CA VAL A 416 -4.43 15.08 9.44
C VAL A 416 -3.94 16.17 8.49
N ILE A 417 -3.35 15.81 7.34
CA ILE A 417 -2.87 16.79 6.35
C ILE A 417 -4.02 17.69 5.87
N SER A 418 -5.19 17.09 5.58
CA SER A 418 -6.39 17.83 5.14
C SER A 418 -6.86 18.88 6.16
N CYS A 419 -6.59 18.69 7.45
CA CYS A 419 -6.96 19.67 8.48
C CYS A 419 -6.23 21.01 8.35
N PHE A 420 -5.07 21.07 7.68
CA PHE A 420 -4.26 22.29 7.56
C PHE A 420 -4.53 23.08 6.29
N ILE A 421 -5.25 22.52 5.32
CA ILE A 421 -5.39 23.11 3.98
C ILE A 421 -6.84 23.13 3.50
N PHE A 422 -7.08 23.96 2.49
CA PHE A 422 -8.21 23.85 1.56
C PHE A 422 -7.68 23.98 0.13
N GLU A 423 -8.49 23.73 -0.89
CA GLU A 423 -8.07 23.95 -2.27
C GLU A 423 -8.59 25.30 -2.78
N PRO A 424 -7.69 26.19 -3.26
CA PRO A 424 -8.11 27.36 -4.02
C PRO A 424 -8.83 26.98 -5.31
N PRO A 425 -9.78 27.79 -5.82
CA PRO A 425 -10.47 27.50 -7.08
C PRO A 425 -9.48 27.25 -8.23
N ASN A 426 -9.71 26.18 -8.98
CA ASN A 426 -8.92 25.78 -10.16
C ASN A 426 -7.41 25.59 -9.90
N TYR A 427 -7.00 25.29 -8.67
CA TYR A 427 -5.59 25.19 -8.31
C TYR A 427 -4.82 24.20 -9.19
N LEU A 428 -5.32 22.96 -9.33
CA LEU A 428 -4.60 21.92 -10.07
C LEU A 428 -4.44 22.27 -11.56
N ILE A 429 -5.51 22.76 -12.21
CA ILE A 429 -5.48 23.22 -13.60
C ILE A 429 -4.44 24.33 -13.78
N ASN A 430 -4.42 25.31 -12.87
CA ASN A 430 -3.49 26.44 -12.95
C ASN A 430 -2.02 26.02 -12.77
N HIS A 431 -1.75 24.95 -12.02
CA HIS A 431 -0.39 24.53 -11.66
C HIS A 431 0.17 23.37 -12.48
N PHE A 432 -0.69 22.52 -13.06
CA PHE A 432 -0.26 21.36 -13.82
C PHE A 432 -0.93 21.23 -15.21
N GLY A 433 -1.89 22.09 -15.52
CA GLY A 433 -2.68 22.00 -16.75
C GLY A 433 -3.66 20.82 -16.76
N PHE A 434 -4.48 20.76 -17.81
CA PHE A 434 -5.53 19.76 -17.96
C PHE A 434 -5.03 18.31 -17.99
N SER A 435 -3.81 18.06 -18.50
CA SER A 435 -3.32 16.68 -18.63
C SER A 435 -2.95 16.04 -17.29
N ALA A 436 -2.61 16.82 -16.27
CA ALA A 436 -2.37 16.26 -14.94
C ALA A 436 -3.66 15.94 -14.19
N GLU A 437 -4.73 16.69 -14.46
CA GLU A 437 -6.07 16.34 -14.02
C GLU A 437 -6.46 14.99 -14.64
N GLU A 438 -6.27 14.81 -15.95
CA GLU A 438 -6.48 13.53 -16.63
C GLU A 438 -5.64 12.38 -16.06
N MET A 439 -4.36 12.59 -15.75
CA MET A 439 -3.51 11.56 -15.14
C MET A 439 -3.99 11.17 -13.73
N LEU A 440 -4.42 12.14 -12.92
CA LEU A 440 -5.01 11.85 -11.62
C LEU A 440 -6.33 11.07 -11.79
N ASN A 441 -7.09 11.33 -12.85
CA ASN A 441 -8.34 10.61 -13.18
C ASN A 441 -8.11 9.14 -13.51
N GLU A 442 -7.00 8.80 -14.17
CA GLU A 442 -6.69 7.43 -14.58
C GLU A 442 -6.21 6.53 -13.42
N SER A 443 -5.70 7.14 -12.35
CA SER A 443 -5.05 6.41 -11.26
C SER A 443 -5.89 6.09 -10.02
N GLN A 444 -7.13 6.58 -10.03
CA GLN A 444 -8.09 6.33 -8.96
C GLN A 444 -9.06 5.20 -9.28
N LEU A 445 -8.80 4.50 -10.40
CA LEU A 445 -9.26 3.17 -10.76
C LEU A 445 -8.47 2.11 -9.98
#